data_AF-A0A9X8H572-F1
#
_entry.id   AF-A0A9X8H572-F1
#
_cell.length_a   1.000
_cell.length_b   1.000
_cell.length_c   1.000
_cell.angle_alpha   90.00
_cell.angle_beta   90.00
_cell.angle_gamma   90.00
#
_symmetry.space_group_name_H-M   'P 1'
#
loop_
_entity.id
_entity.type
_entity.pdbx_description
1 polymer ?
#
loop_
_entity_poly.entity_id
_entity_poly.type
_entity_poly.pdbx_seq_one_letter_code
_entity_poly.pdbx_strand_id
1 'polypeptide(L)'
;MWIAGGVFVTANVLVLGSIAVVGKSVTDSLAAIKAVEARKASQVRSVANRLPSKFAVQFVTPRQDQSSRGTCWDFATIALLEWSYRANGVRHGWLQPDEYVALSEQVWFITSSLKYMYNTFHQPMTRIA
;
A
#
# COMPACT_ATOMS: atom_id res chain seq x y z
N MET A 1 -7.35 29.38 -61.39
CA MET A 1 -6.61 28.11 -61.21
C MET A 1 -5.42 28.20 -60.26
N TRP A 2 -4.63 29.29 -60.24
CA TRP A 2 -3.44 29.40 -59.36
C TRP A 2 -3.73 29.46 -57.85
N ILE A 3 -4.82 30.11 -57.44
CA ILE A 3 -5.19 30.26 -56.02
C ILE A 3 -5.51 28.90 -55.38
N ALA A 4 -6.26 28.05 -56.10
CA ALA A 4 -6.63 26.71 -55.60
C ALA A 4 -5.42 25.78 -55.43
N GLY A 5 -4.44 25.85 -56.35
CA GLY A 5 -3.19 25.08 -56.26
C GLY A 5 -2.31 25.52 -55.08
N GLY A 6 -2.20 26.83 -54.84
CA GLY A 6 -1.44 27.36 -53.70
C GLY A 6 -2.04 26.97 -52.34
N VAL A 7 -3.37 26.98 -52.22
CA VAL A 7 -4.08 26.55 -51.01
C VAL A 7 -3.85 25.06 -50.73
N PHE A 8 -3.91 24.21 -51.76
CA PHE A 8 -3.67 22.78 -51.60
C PHE A 8 -2.25 22.46 -51.10
N VAL A 9 -1.23 23.10 -51.66
CA VAL A 9 0.16 22.91 -51.22
C VAL A 9 0.34 23.36 -49.77
N THR A 10 -0.19 24.53 -49.42
CA THR A 10 -0.09 25.08 -48.06
C THR A 10 -0.75 24.16 -47.03
N ALA A 11 -1.95 23.65 -47.33
CA ALA A 11 -2.66 22.71 -46.45
C ALA A 11 -1.87 21.42 -46.21
N ASN A 12 -1.28 20.84 -47.25
CA ASN A 12 -0.48 19.62 -47.11
C ASN A 12 0.81 19.85 -46.30
N VAL A 13 1.48 20.99 -46.48
CA VAL A 13 2.67 21.34 -45.69
C VAL A 13 2.33 21.51 -44.21
N LEU A 14 1.21 22.15 -43.88
CA LEU A 14 0.74 22.29 -42.49
C LEU A 14 0.41 20.93 -41.85
N VAL A 15 -0.25 20.04 -42.59
CA VAL A 15 -0.57 18.69 -42.12
C VAL A 15 0.72 17.90 -41.86
N LEU A 16 1.65 17.87 -42.82
CA LEU A 16 2.92 17.15 -42.65
C LEU A 16 3.78 17.74 -41.52
N GLY A 17 3.81 19.06 -41.40
CA GLY A 17 4.49 19.75 -40.30
C GLY A 17 3.91 19.40 -38.94
N SER A 18 2.58 19.36 -38.80
CA SER A 18 1.93 19.00 -37.54
C SER A 18 2.16 17.53 -37.15
N ILE A 19 2.12 16.61 -38.12
CA ILE A 19 2.47 15.19 -37.90
C ILE A 19 3.91 15.05 -37.38
N ALA A 20 4.86 15.77 -37.98
CA ALA A 20 6.25 15.74 -37.53
C ALA A 20 6.42 16.27 -36.09
N VAL A 21 5.71 17.34 -35.74
CA VAL A 21 5.73 17.91 -34.38
C VAL A 21 5.16 16.93 -33.36
N VAL A 22 4.02 16.30 -33.67
CA VAL A 22 3.40 15.29 -32.79
C VAL A 22 4.29 14.05 -32.67
N GLY A 23 4.91 13.58 -33.76
CA GLY A 23 5.85 12.46 -33.72
C GLY A 23 7.03 12.72 -32.78
N LYS A 24 7.57 13.94 -32.81
CA LYS A 24 8.62 14.36 -31.86
C LYS A 24 8.12 14.39 -30.42
N SER A 25 6.95 15.00 -30.16
CA SER A 25 6.42 15.11 -28.80
C SER A 25 6.09 13.74 -28.17
N VAL A 26 5.59 12.78 -28.96
CA VAL A 26 5.36 11.39 -28.51
C VAL A 26 6.68 10.70 -28.19
N THR A 27 7.70 10.89 -29.03
CA THR A 27 9.04 10.32 -28.80
C THR A 27 9.69 10.88 -27.53
N ASP A 28 9.62 12.20 -27.34
CA ASP A 28 10.13 12.88 -26.14
C ASP A 28 9.38 12.42 -24.88
N SER A 29 8.06 12.24 -24.99
CA SER A 29 7.23 11.71 -23.88
C SER A 29 7.61 10.27 -23.54
N LEU A 30 7.84 9.42 -24.55
CA LEU A 30 8.30 8.05 -24.34
C LEU A 30 9.67 8.00 -23.67
N ALA A 31 10.59 8.87 -24.08
CA ALA A 31 11.90 9.00 -23.46
C ALA A 31 11.79 9.44 -21.99
N ALA A 32 10.92 10.40 -21.70
CA ALA A 32 10.64 10.86 -20.34
C ALA A 32 10.06 9.73 -19.46
N ILE A 33 9.10 8.96 -19.98
CA ILE A 33 8.49 7.83 -19.26
C ILE A 33 9.55 6.75 -18.94
N LYS A 34 10.37 6.36 -19.91
CA LYS A 34 11.46 5.39 -19.70
C LYS A 34 12.48 5.89 -18.67
N ALA A 35 12.81 7.18 -18.69
CA ALA A 35 13.69 7.78 -17.69
C ALA A 35 13.09 7.74 -16.28
N VAL A 36 11.78 7.99 -16.14
CA VAL A 36 11.07 7.86 -14.86
C VAL A 36 11.07 6.41 -14.37
N GLU A 37 10.83 5.44 -15.25
CA GLU A 37 10.87 4.02 -14.90
C GLU A 37 12.26 3.58 -14.42
N ALA A 38 13.32 4.00 -15.12
CA ALA A 38 14.70 3.74 -14.72
C ALA A 38 15.04 4.35 -13.35
N ARG A 39 14.56 5.57 -13.06
CA ARG A 39 14.70 6.21 -11.74
C ARG A 39 13.94 5.46 -10.65
N LYS A 40 12.72 5.00 -10.93
CA LYS A 40 11.94 4.18 -9.98
C LYS A 40 12.66 2.87 -9.69
N ALA A 41 13.17 2.19 -10.71
CA ALA A 41 13.89 0.93 -10.55
C ALA A 41 15.18 1.11 -9.73
N SER A 42 15.96 2.17 -9.97
CA SER A 42 17.16 2.46 -9.19
C SER A 42 16.82 2.83 -7.73
N GLN A 43 15.72 3.57 -7.50
CA GLN A 43 15.23 3.88 -6.16
C GLN A 43 14.82 2.61 -5.41
N VAL A 44 14.02 1.73 -6.02
CA VAL A 44 13.61 0.45 -5.40
C VAL A 44 14.84 -0.39 -5.03
N ARG A 45 15.83 -0.49 -5.94
CA ARG A 45 17.08 -1.19 -5.67
C ARG A 45 17.90 -0.54 -4.55
N SER A 46 17.91 0.79 -4.47
CA SER A 46 18.59 1.52 -3.40
C SER A 46 17.96 1.26 -2.03
N VAL A 47 16.63 1.14 -1.96
CA VAL A 47 15.91 0.78 -0.74
C VAL A 47 16.20 -0.68 -0.38
N ALA A 48 16.14 -1.59 -1.34
CA ALA A 48 16.45 -3.00 -1.14
C ALA A 48 17.87 -3.21 -0.59
N ASN A 49 18.86 -2.47 -1.12
CA ASN A 49 20.25 -2.55 -0.66
C ASN A 49 20.48 -1.98 0.75
N ARG A 50 19.57 -1.14 1.26
CA ARG A 50 19.64 -0.57 2.61
C ARG A 50 18.94 -1.43 3.65
N LEU A 51 18.12 -2.39 3.23
CA LEU A 51 17.41 -3.29 4.13
C LEU A 51 18.35 -4.42 4.56
N PRO A 52 18.31 -4.81 5.85
CA PRO A 52 19.09 -5.93 6.32
C PRO A 52 18.60 -7.24 5.69
N SER A 53 19.51 -8.18 5.43
CA SER A 53 19.18 -9.50 4.85
C SER A 53 18.32 -10.36 5.78
N LYS A 54 18.33 -10.07 7.08
CA LYS A 54 17.48 -10.66 8.11
C LYS A 54 17.06 -9.57 9.09
N PHE A 55 15.78 -9.55 9.44
CA PHE A 55 15.22 -8.65 10.44
C PHE A 55 14.50 -9.48 11.49
N ALA A 56 14.85 -9.27 12.75
CA ALA A 56 14.22 -9.91 13.89
C ALA A 56 13.83 -8.82 14.88
N VAL A 57 12.65 -9.00 15.47
CA VAL A 57 12.07 -8.06 16.40
C VAL A 57 12.32 -8.55 17.82
N GLN A 58 12.67 -7.64 18.73
CA GLN A 58 12.84 -7.94 20.15
C GLN A 58 11.50 -7.91 20.89
N PHE A 59 11.44 -8.50 22.09
CA PHE A 59 10.27 -8.47 22.97
C PHE A 59 9.03 -9.20 22.43
N VAL A 60 9.20 -10.18 21.54
CA VAL A 60 8.10 -11.02 21.05
C VAL A 60 7.43 -11.74 22.23
N THR A 61 6.10 -11.75 22.26
CA THR A 61 5.33 -12.45 23.28
C THR A 61 5.31 -13.96 23.03
N PRO A 62 5.05 -14.80 24.05
CA PRO A 62 4.96 -16.24 23.88
C PRO A 62 3.96 -16.65 22.80
N ARG A 63 4.26 -17.74 22.10
CA ARG A 63 3.40 -18.26 21.02
C ARG A 63 2.08 -18.79 21.59
N GLN A 64 0.99 -18.37 20.96
CA GLN A 64 -0.36 -18.80 21.30
C GLN A 64 -0.87 -19.93 20.37
N ASP A 65 -1.90 -20.66 20.82
CA ASP A 65 -2.58 -21.73 20.06
C ASP A 65 -4.05 -21.39 19.80
N GLN A 66 -4.41 -21.21 18.53
CA GLN A 66 -5.78 -20.96 18.09
C GLN A 66 -6.64 -22.24 17.97
N SER A 67 -6.03 -23.41 18.15
CA SER A 67 -6.64 -24.71 17.91
C SER A 67 -7.25 -24.80 16.50
N SER A 68 -8.26 -25.65 16.29
CA SER A 68 -8.96 -25.80 15.01
C SER A 68 -10.02 -24.72 14.76
N ARG A 69 -9.74 -23.46 15.10
CA ARG A 69 -10.66 -22.32 14.93
C ARG A 69 -10.14 -21.34 13.88
N GLY A 70 -11.05 -20.75 13.10
CA GLY A 70 -10.74 -19.73 12.09
C GLY A 70 -10.40 -18.34 12.66
N THR A 71 -9.63 -18.28 13.75
CA THR A 71 -9.37 -17.07 14.55
C THR A 71 -7.95 -16.53 14.39
N CYS A 72 -7.23 -16.90 13.33
CA CYS A 72 -5.84 -16.44 13.12
C CYS A 72 -5.70 -14.91 13.09
N TRP A 73 -6.71 -14.21 12.59
CA TRP A 73 -6.74 -12.75 12.52
C TRP A 73 -6.81 -12.11 13.91
N ASP A 74 -7.51 -12.75 14.84
CA ASP A 74 -7.65 -12.29 16.22
C ASP A 74 -6.31 -12.41 16.95
N PHE A 75 -5.74 -13.62 16.92
CA PHE A 75 -4.43 -13.93 17.51
C PHE A 75 -3.31 -13.07 16.93
N ALA A 76 -3.32 -12.80 15.61
CA ALA A 76 -2.34 -11.92 14.99
C ALA A 76 -2.47 -10.46 15.47
N THR A 77 -3.70 -9.98 15.65
CA THR A 77 -3.97 -8.61 16.10
C THR A 77 -3.55 -8.42 17.55
N ILE A 78 -3.89 -9.38 18.42
CA ILE A 78 -3.49 -9.35 19.83
C ILE A 78 -1.99 -9.47 19.98
N ALA A 79 -1.34 -10.40 19.29
CA ALA A 79 0.11 -10.54 19.34
C ALA A 79 0.83 -9.25 18.94
N LEU A 80 0.34 -8.54 17.91
CA LEU A 80 0.87 -7.24 17.53
C LEU A 80 0.65 -6.18 18.62
N LEU A 81 -0.53 -6.15 19.23
CA LEU A 81 -0.87 -5.19 20.27
C LEU A 81 -0.02 -5.41 21.54
N GLU A 82 0.05 -6.63 22.04
CA GLU A 82 0.87 -7.00 23.20
C GLU A 82 2.35 -6.69 22.95
N TRP A 83 2.85 -7.05 21.76
CA TRP A 83 4.22 -6.74 21.37
C TRP A 83 4.48 -5.23 21.37
N SER A 84 3.59 -4.45 20.74
CA SER A 84 3.72 -2.99 20.67
C SER A 84 3.68 -2.34 22.05
N TYR A 85 2.82 -2.85 22.94
CA TYR A 85 2.67 -2.38 24.30
C TYR A 85 3.94 -2.65 25.10
N ARG A 86 4.47 -3.88 25.02
CA ARG A 86 5.72 -4.27 25.68
C ARG A 86 6.91 -3.46 25.17
N ALA A 87 7.09 -3.39 23.86
CA ALA A 87 8.18 -2.62 23.25
C ALA A 87 8.15 -1.15 23.68
N ASN A 88 6.95 -0.55 23.76
CA ASN A 88 6.80 0.81 24.21
C ASN A 88 7.04 0.97 25.72
N GLY A 89 6.53 0.06 26.55
CA GLY A 89 6.70 0.12 28.00
C GLY A 89 8.15 -0.08 28.43
N VAL A 90 8.87 -1.02 27.82
CA VAL A 90 10.32 -1.21 28.08
C VAL A 90 11.11 0.03 27.67
N ARG A 91 10.80 0.62 26.50
CA ARG A 91 11.47 1.85 26.03
C ARG A 91 11.31 3.04 26.98
N HIS A 92 10.20 3.12 27.71
CA HIS A 92 9.91 4.22 28.64
C HIS A 92 10.20 3.86 30.11
N GLY A 93 10.68 2.64 30.39
CA GLY A 93 10.94 2.17 31.75
C GLY A 93 9.68 1.89 32.57
N TRP A 94 8.52 1.65 31.94
CA TRP A 94 7.27 1.28 32.62
C TRP A 94 7.13 -0.21 32.86
N LEU A 95 7.78 -1.03 32.02
CA LEU A 95 7.78 -2.49 32.09
C LEU A 95 9.22 -2.99 32.16
N GLN A 96 9.44 -4.06 32.92
CA GLN A 96 10.72 -4.77 32.87
C GLN A 96 10.89 -5.53 31.54
N PRO A 97 12.12 -5.79 31.07
CA PRO A 97 12.36 -6.50 29.81
C PRO A 97 11.74 -7.90 29.73
N ASP A 98 11.55 -8.57 30.86
CA ASP A 98 10.96 -9.90 31.02
C ASP A 98 9.45 -9.87 31.31
N GLU A 99 8.87 -8.68 31.47
CA GLU A 99 7.46 -8.48 31.73
C GLU A 99 6.68 -8.19 30.43
N TYR A 100 5.44 -8.66 30.38
CA TYR A 100 4.50 -8.32 29.30
C TYR A 100 3.06 -8.42 29.80
N VAL A 101 2.16 -7.66 29.15
CA VAL A 101 0.73 -7.76 29.39
C VAL A 101 0.15 -8.79 28.42
N ALA A 102 -0.48 -9.83 28.97
CA ALA A 102 -1.26 -10.78 28.19
C ALA A 102 -2.71 -10.26 28.09
N LEU A 103 -3.17 -10.03 26.87
CA LEU A 103 -4.53 -9.58 26.60
C LEU A 103 -5.44 -10.78 26.32
N SER A 104 -6.70 -10.70 26.75
CA SER A 104 -7.63 -11.81 26.56
C SER A 104 -8.13 -11.89 25.12
N GLU A 105 -7.83 -13.01 24.46
CA GLU A 105 -8.30 -13.33 23.10
C GLU A 105 -9.81 -13.50 23.05
N GLN A 106 -10.41 -14.07 24.10
CA GLN A 106 -11.87 -14.25 24.17
C GLN A 106 -12.60 -12.90 24.26
N VAL A 107 -12.09 -11.96 25.06
CA VAL A 107 -12.70 -10.63 25.21
C VAL A 107 -12.55 -9.83 23.92
N TRP A 108 -11.39 -9.92 23.27
CA TRP A 108 -11.18 -9.28 21.97
C TRP A 108 -12.10 -9.86 20.90
N PHE A 109 -12.24 -11.18 20.83
CA PHE A 109 -13.17 -11.86 19.94
C PHE A 109 -14.59 -11.36 20.12
N ILE A 110 -15.09 -11.32 21.36
CA ILE A 110 -16.45 -10.87 21.66
C ILE A 110 -16.62 -9.40 21.29
N THR A 111 -15.66 -8.53 21.64
CA THR A 111 -15.77 -7.09 21.41
C THR A 111 -15.72 -6.75 19.92
N SER A 112 -14.80 -7.38 19.17
CA SER A 112 -14.69 -7.20 17.73
C SER A 112 -15.90 -7.78 17.00
N SER A 113 -16.36 -8.98 17.37
CA SER A 113 -17.55 -9.61 16.81
C SER A 113 -18.82 -8.81 17.10
N LEU A 114 -18.98 -8.26 18.31
CA LEU A 114 -20.10 -7.40 18.65
C LEU A 114 -20.08 -6.08 17.87
N LYS A 115 -18.91 -5.48 17.65
CA LYS A 115 -18.77 -4.29 16.81
C LYS A 115 -19.14 -4.58 15.35
N TYR A 116 -18.67 -5.71 14.82
CA TYR A 116 -19.05 -6.17 13.48
C TYR A 116 -20.56 -6.41 13.39
N MET A 117 -21.14 -7.16 14.32
CA MET A 117 -22.58 -7.40 14.36
C MET A 117 -23.38 -6.09 14.50
N TYR A 118 -23.00 -5.18 15.40
CA TYR A 118 -23.66 -3.88 15.53
C TYR A 118 -23.61 -3.10 14.21
N ASN A 119 -22.44 -3.01 13.57
CA ASN A 119 -22.31 -2.32 12.29
C ASN A 119 -23.01 -3.04 11.13
N THR A 120 -23.21 -4.36 11.19
CA THR A 120 -23.94 -5.10 10.15
C THR A 120 -25.45 -5.06 10.36
N PHE A 121 -25.93 -5.05 11.60
CA PHE A 121 -27.37 -5.11 11.93
C PHE A 121 -28.00 -3.73 12.23
N HIS A 122 -27.23 -2.65 12.35
CA HIS A 122 -27.75 -1.27 12.50
C HIS A 122 -27.50 -0.37 11.28
N GLN A 123 -26.92 -0.88 10.20
CA GLN A 123 -27.06 -0.22 8.90
C GLN A 123 -28.51 -0.39 8.46
N PRO A 124 -29.28 0.68 8.16
CA PRO A 124 -30.57 0.49 7.53
C PRO A 124 -30.32 -0.31 6.25
N MET A 125 -31.05 -1.42 6.10
CA MET A 125 -31.11 -2.19 4.86
C MET A 125 -31.64 -1.28 3.74
N THR A 126 -30.76 -0.44 3.21
CA THR A 126 -30.95 0.22 1.94
C THR A 126 -30.80 -0.88 0.92
N ARG A 127 -31.96 -1.40 0.50
CA ARG A 127 -32.11 -2.31 -0.63
C ARG A 127 -31.12 -1.96 -1.72
N ILE A 128 -30.27 -2.92 -2.05
CA ILE A 128 -29.73 -3.01 -3.39
C ILE A 128 -30.75 -3.86 -4.15
N ALA A 129 -31.17 -3.30 -5.29
CA ALA A 129 -32.25 -3.74 -6.16
C ALA A 129 -32.17 -5.20 -6.61
#